data_AF-A0A2H0YG65-F1
#
_entry.id   AF-A0A2H0YG65-F1
#
_cell.length_a   1.000
_cell.length_b   1.000
_cell.length_c   1.000
_cell.angle_alpha   90.00
_cell.angle_beta   90.00
_cell.angle_gamma   90.00
#
_symmetry.space_group_name_H-M   'P 1'
#
loop_
_entity.id
_entity.type
_entity.pdbx_description
1 polymer ?
#
loop_
_entity_poly.entity_id
_entity_poly.type
_entity_poly.pdbx_seq_one_letter_code
_entity_poly.pdbx_strand_id
1 'polypeptide(L)'
;MINRYCRGYEILQSEIERRSEKGMGKIRKPHPVMLFIGMLSSDVVLMDEAVMLLQTAFGPILHQTSDLSWRHTDYYVEELGENIFRRFLFFQDLILPDRIAGIKVETNRIEERYMRRVEGKPLRRINLDPGYLDASRIVLATTKDFSHRIYLAHGIYAEVTLCFVRGSFRPFDHTYPDYRSGETLEIFHRMRERFVQRYKKNGI
;
A
#
# COMPACT_ATOMS: atom_id res chain seq x y z
N MET A 1 -27.45 15.92 -9.01
CA MET A 1 -26.20 15.41 -9.63
C MET A 1 -25.66 14.30 -8.74
N ILE A 2 -26.12 13.06 -8.93
CA ILE A 2 -25.68 11.92 -8.11
C ILE A 2 -24.35 11.41 -8.64
N ASN A 3 -23.41 11.28 -7.72
CA ASN A 3 -22.00 10.97 -7.88
C ASN A 3 -21.84 9.61 -8.59
N ARG A 4 -21.45 9.59 -9.88
CA ARG A 4 -21.07 8.35 -10.59
C ARG A 4 -19.72 7.87 -10.06
N TYR A 5 -19.73 7.27 -8.87
CA TYR A 5 -18.63 6.44 -8.38
C TYR A 5 -18.56 5.15 -9.20
N CYS A 6 -17.38 4.55 -9.21
CA CYS A 6 -16.95 3.52 -10.15
C CYS A 6 -17.91 2.32 -10.28
N ARG A 7 -18.21 1.88 -11.50
CA ARG A 7 -19.01 0.68 -11.84
C ARG A 7 -18.61 -0.63 -11.11
N GLY A 8 -17.39 -0.71 -10.57
CA GLY A 8 -16.96 -1.84 -9.73
C GLY A 8 -17.27 -1.67 -8.24
N TYR A 9 -17.36 -0.42 -7.78
CA TYR A 9 -17.80 -0.06 -6.45
C TYR A 9 -19.32 -0.18 -6.32
N GLU A 10 -20.08 0.03 -7.41
CA GLU A 10 -21.53 -0.18 -7.45
C GLU A 10 -21.94 -1.63 -7.12
N ILE A 11 -21.13 -2.65 -7.41
CA ILE A 11 -21.45 -4.03 -7.04
C ILE A 11 -21.30 -4.22 -5.51
N LEU A 12 -20.17 -3.81 -4.95
CA LEU A 12 -19.89 -3.84 -3.50
C LEU A 12 -20.85 -2.95 -2.70
N GLN A 13 -21.11 -1.72 -3.17
CA GLN A 13 -22.08 -0.80 -2.58
C GLN A 13 -23.50 -1.30 -2.76
N SER A 14 -23.89 -1.89 -3.90
CA SER A 14 -25.26 -2.39 -4.07
C SER A 14 -25.60 -3.52 -3.10
N GLU A 15 -24.64 -4.31 -2.62
CA GLU A 15 -24.84 -5.30 -1.55
C GLU A 15 -24.86 -4.65 -0.15
N ILE A 16 -24.09 -3.58 0.05
CA ILE A 16 -24.06 -2.81 1.30
C ILE A 16 -25.35 -1.98 1.48
N GLU A 17 -25.79 -1.28 0.42
CA GLU A 17 -26.95 -0.37 0.34
C GLU A 17 -28.28 -1.12 0.23
N ARG A 18 -28.36 -2.27 -0.46
CA ARG A 18 -29.59 -3.12 -0.46
C ARG A 18 -29.99 -3.62 0.92
N ARG A 19 -29.11 -3.51 1.92
CA ARG A 19 -29.35 -3.88 3.33
C ARG A 19 -29.39 -2.68 4.29
N SER A 20 -29.36 -1.44 3.79
CA SER A 20 -29.58 -0.27 4.65
C SER A 20 -31.07 0.05 4.68
N GLU A 21 -31.80 -0.58 5.60
CA GLU A 21 -33.07 -0.03 6.07
C GLU A 21 -32.82 1.39 6.61
N LYS A 22 -33.75 2.32 6.35
CA LYS A 22 -33.73 3.68 6.89
C LYS A 22 -33.61 3.63 8.42
N GLY A 23 -32.41 3.81 8.94
CA GLY A 23 -32.07 3.73 10.35
C GLY A 23 -30.60 4.07 10.59
N MET A 24 -30.22 4.23 11.87
CA MET A 24 -28.85 4.50 12.29
C MET A 24 -27.87 3.47 11.69
N GLY A 25 -26.71 3.94 11.22
CA GLY A 25 -25.71 3.08 10.60
C GLY A 25 -25.30 1.93 11.53
N LYS A 26 -25.56 0.69 11.11
CA LYS A 26 -25.14 -0.50 11.86
C LYS A 26 -23.63 -0.68 11.70
N ILE A 27 -22.92 -0.91 12.80
CA ILE A 27 -21.49 -1.28 12.77
C ILE A 27 -21.34 -2.59 11.99
N ARG A 28 -20.42 -2.62 11.04
CA ARG A 28 -20.11 -3.80 10.21
C ARG A 28 -18.63 -4.09 10.25
N LYS A 29 -18.26 -5.36 10.12
CA LYS A 29 -16.86 -5.73 9.90
C LYS A 29 -16.39 -5.15 8.57
N PRO A 30 -15.15 -4.62 8.49
CA PRO A 30 -14.61 -4.13 7.24
C PRO A 30 -14.38 -5.29 6.27
N HIS A 31 -14.44 -4.97 4.97
CA HIS A 31 -14.10 -5.92 3.92
C HIS A 31 -12.59 -6.17 3.87
N PRO A 32 -12.14 -7.41 3.61
CA PRO A 32 -10.73 -7.69 3.40
C PRO A 32 -10.16 -6.92 2.20
N VAL A 33 -8.90 -6.48 2.31
CA VAL A 33 -8.18 -5.66 1.33
C VAL A 33 -6.87 -6.32 0.93
N MET A 34 -6.35 -5.98 -0.26
CA MET A 34 -5.10 -6.53 -0.76
C MET A 34 -3.92 -5.74 -0.18
N LEU A 35 -3.07 -6.43 0.57
CA LEU A 35 -1.81 -5.88 1.06
C LEU A 35 -0.82 -5.71 -0.10
N PHE A 36 -0.12 -4.59 -0.10
CA PHE A 36 1.08 -4.39 -0.90
C PHE A 36 2.20 -3.74 -0.07
N ILE A 37 3.44 -3.89 -0.51
CA ILE A 37 4.61 -3.23 0.09
C ILE A 37 5.44 -2.62 -1.04
N GLY A 38 5.66 -1.30 -0.96
CA GLY A 38 6.65 -0.61 -1.77
C GLY A 38 8.03 -0.74 -1.12
N MET A 39 9.03 -1.10 -1.90
CA MET A 39 10.41 -1.25 -1.45
C MET A 39 11.29 -0.22 -2.14
N LEU A 40 12.25 0.34 -1.41
CA LEU A 40 13.35 1.14 -1.96
C LEU A 40 14.69 0.66 -1.39
N SER A 41 15.67 0.41 -2.26
CA SER A 41 17.07 0.17 -1.88
C SER A 41 17.99 0.35 -3.08
N SER A 42 19.27 0.66 -2.84
CA SER A 42 20.33 0.56 -3.86
C SER A 42 20.88 -0.87 -4.01
N ASP A 43 20.50 -1.77 -3.09
CA ASP A 43 21.03 -3.12 -2.99
C ASP A 43 19.93 -4.14 -3.34
N VAL A 44 19.98 -4.65 -4.57
CA VAL A 44 18.99 -5.61 -5.09
C VAL A 44 19.04 -6.95 -4.35
N VAL A 45 20.24 -7.38 -3.91
CA VAL A 45 20.39 -8.62 -3.13
C VAL A 45 19.68 -8.48 -1.79
N LEU A 46 19.84 -7.34 -1.13
CA LEU A 46 19.10 -7.02 0.09
C LEU A 46 17.58 -6.99 -0.14
N MET A 47 17.12 -6.50 -1.30
CA MET A 47 15.69 -6.55 -1.62
C MET A 47 15.18 -7.99 -1.74
N ASP A 48 15.96 -8.89 -2.32
CA ASP A 48 15.60 -10.31 -2.40
C ASP A 48 15.56 -11.00 -1.03
N GLU A 49 16.52 -10.68 -0.13
CA GLU A 49 16.48 -11.16 1.25
C GLU A 49 15.24 -10.65 2.01
N ALA A 50 14.92 -9.36 1.85
CA ALA A 50 13.75 -8.76 2.47
C ALA A 50 12.45 -9.40 1.94
N VAL A 51 12.37 -9.73 0.65
CA VAL A 51 11.24 -10.47 0.06
C VAL A 51 10.98 -11.78 0.82
N MET A 52 12.02 -12.55 1.14
CA MET A 52 11.86 -13.82 1.87
C MET A 52 11.29 -13.63 3.28
N LEU A 53 11.75 -12.60 3.99
CA LEU A 53 11.21 -12.24 5.31
C LEU A 53 9.74 -11.79 5.21
N LEU A 54 9.42 -10.98 4.20
CA LEU A 54 8.07 -10.47 3.97
C LEU A 54 7.10 -11.59 3.59
N GLN A 55 7.53 -12.58 2.80
CA GLN A 55 6.72 -13.77 2.50
C GLN A 55 6.44 -14.60 3.75
N THR A 56 7.44 -14.76 4.61
CA THR A 56 7.28 -15.47 5.89
C THR A 56 6.29 -14.73 6.80
N ALA A 57 6.35 -13.40 6.85
CA ALA A 57 5.52 -12.58 7.73
C ALA A 57 4.07 -12.41 7.23
N PHE A 58 3.87 -12.29 5.92
CA PHE A 58 2.59 -11.82 5.34
C PHE A 58 1.97 -12.78 4.33
N GLY A 59 2.59 -13.93 4.09
CA GLY A 59 2.09 -14.96 3.18
C GLY A 59 2.64 -14.85 1.76
N PRO A 60 2.13 -15.68 0.84
CA PRO A 60 2.68 -15.76 -0.51
C PRO A 60 2.49 -14.48 -1.32
N ILE A 61 3.46 -14.15 -2.16
CA ILE A 61 3.39 -13.02 -3.09
C ILE A 61 2.56 -13.43 -4.30
N LEU A 62 1.52 -12.65 -4.58
CA LEU A 62 0.69 -12.77 -5.78
C LEU A 62 1.38 -12.15 -7.00
N HIS A 63 2.07 -11.04 -6.79
CA HIS A 63 2.78 -10.33 -7.85
C HIS A 63 3.93 -9.51 -7.29
N GLN A 64 5.05 -9.55 -7.98
CA GLN A 64 6.21 -8.70 -7.76
C GLN A 64 6.53 -7.99 -9.08
N THR A 65 6.82 -6.70 -9.02
CA THR A 65 7.28 -5.93 -10.19
C THR A 65 8.75 -6.21 -10.49
N SER A 66 9.21 -5.88 -11.70
CA SER A 66 10.64 -5.67 -11.95
C SER A 66 11.18 -4.52 -11.10
N ASP A 67 12.51 -4.43 -11.03
CA ASP A 67 13.19 -3.31 -10.38
C ASP A 67 13.12 -2.06 -11.25
N LEU A 68 12.46 -1.02 -10.72
CA LEU A 68 12.23 0.24 -11.41
C LEU A 68 13.27 1.25 -10.93
N SER A 69 14.01 1.87 -11.85
CA SER A 69 14.99 2.90 -11.46
C SER A 69 14.31 4.08 -10.78
N TRP A 70 14.76 4.44 -9.58
CA TRP A 70 14.24 5.57 -8.83
C TRP A 70 14.76 6.89 -9.41
N ARG A 71 13.85 7.77 -9.83
CA ARG A 71 14.18 9.08 -10.44
C ARG A 71 13.34 10.24 -9.91
N HIS A 72 12.75 10.09 -8.73
CA HIS A 72 11.72 11.01 -8.23
C HIS A 72 12.26 12.07 -7.27
N THR A 73 13.26 11.73 -6.46
CA THR A 73 13.85 12.63 -5.46
C THR A 73 15.14 12.05 -4.92
N ASP A 74 16.10 12.91 -4.58
CA ASP A 74 17.36 12.55 -3.94
C ASP A 74 17.23 12.38 -2.41
N TYR A 75 16.02 12.59 -1.85
CA TYR A 75 15.73 12.52 -0.42
C TYR A 75 16.27 11.24 0.27
N TYR A 76 16.31 10.13 -0.45
CA TYR A 76 16.73 8.83 0.10
C TYR A 76 18.22 8.52 -0.11
N VAL A 77 18.97 9.34 -0.84
CA VAL A 77 20.35 9.00 -1.26
C VAL A 77 21.30 8.89 -0.07
N GLU A 78 21.19 9.79 0.92
CA GLU A 78 22.03 9.74 2.12
C GLU A 78 21.82 8.43 2.91
N GLU A 79 20.57 7.99 3.04
CA GLU A 79 20.23 6.77 3.77
C GLU A 79 20.52 5.52 2.92
N LEU A 80 19.92 5.41 1.74
CA LEU A 80 19.87 4.19 0.94
C LEU A 80 21.06 4.04 -0.03
N GLY A 81 21.83 5.09 -0.28
CA GLY A 81 22.86 5.13 -1.32
C GLY A 81 22.33 5.61 -2.68
N GLU A 82 23.22 5.64 -3.67
CA GLU A 82 22.89 6.02 -5.05
C GLU A 82 22.27 4.86 -5.85
N ASN A 83 21.70 5.15 -7.03
CA ASN A 83 21.09 4.15 -7.93
C ASN A 83 19.99 3.30 -7.27
N ILE A 84 19.08 3.97 -6.55
CA ILE A 84 17.98 3.33 -5.85
C ILE A 84 17.03 2.65 -6.86
N PHE A 85 16.53 1.48 -6.48
CA PHE A 85 15.48 0.74 -7.17
C PHE A 85 14.20 0.74 -6.36
N ARG A 86 13.07 0.77 -7.07
CA ARG A 86 11.72 0.61 -6.55
C ARG A 86 11.16 -0.73 -6.98
N ARG A 87 10.59 -1.46 -6.02
CA ARG A 87 9.87 -2.72 -6.27
C ARG A 87 8.57 -2.72 -5.50
N PHE A 88 7.49 -3.20 -6.11
CA PHE A 88 6.24 -3.43 -5.41
C PHE A 88 5.99 -4.93 -5.26
N LEU A 89 5.60 -5.33 -4.05
CA LEU A 89 5.11 -6.66 -3.74
C LEU A 89 3.62 -6.58 -3.44
N PHE A 90 2.83 -7.48 -4.01
CA PHE A 90 1.42 -7.64 -3.74
C PHE A 90 1.18 -9.04 -3.21
N PHE A 91 0.45 -9.17 -2.10
CA PHE A 91 0.27 -10.43 -1.40
C PHE A 91 -1.01 -11.14 -1.82
N GLN A 92 -0.97 -12.47 -1.80
CA GLN A 92 -2.10 -13.32 -2.15
C GLN A 92 -3.19 -13.30 -1.07
N ASP A 93 -2.79 -13.26 0.19
CA ASP A 93 -3.70 -13.25 1.32
C ASP A 93 -4.25 -11.84 1.57
N LEU A 94 -5.57 -11.74 1.73
CA LEU A 94 -6.22 -10.48 2.06
C LEU A 94 -6.11 -10.22 3.56
N ILE A 95 -5.92 -8.97 3.93
CA ILE A 95 -5.89 -8.54 5.33
C ILE A 95 -7.17 -7.79 5.67
N LEU A 96 -7.54 -7.73 6.95
CA LEU A 96 -8.46 -6.69 7.39
C LEU A 96 -7.71 -5.35 7.45
N PRO A 97 -8.33 -4.22 7.08
CA PRO A 97 -7.64 -2.92 7.00
C PRO A 97 -6.98 -2.47 8.31
N ASP A 98 -7.55 -2.81 9.47
CA ASP A 98 -7.01 -2.49 10.80
C ASP A 98 -5.63 -3.12 11.06
N ARG A 99 -5.29 -4.21 10.35
CA ARG A 99 -3.96 -4.83 10.45
C ARG A 99 -2.83 -3.97 9.92
N ILE A 100 -3.09 -2.94 9.11
CA ILE A 100 -2.05 -2.19 8.43
C ILE A 100 -1.08 -1.49 9.41
N ALA A 101 -1.57 -1.06 10.58
CA ALA A 101 -0.73 -0.46 11.61
C ALA A 101 0.30 -1.47 12.16
N GLY A 102 -0.14 -2.68 12.51
CA GLY A 102 0.75 -3.75 12.97
C GLY A 102 1.73 -4.20 11.89
N ILE A 103 1.29 -4.23 10.63
CA ILE A 103 2.16 -4.54 9.49
C ILE A 103 3.26 -3.48 9.33
N LYS A 104 2.95 -2.19 9.49
CA LYS A 104 3.98 -1.13 9.46
C LYS A 104 5.00 -1.27 10.59
N VAL A 105 4.56 -1.63 11.79
CA VAL A 105 5.47 -1.92 12.90
C VAL A 105 6.41 -3.08 12.53
N GLU A 106 5.88 -4.14 11.92
CA GLU A 106 6.71 -5.29 11.52
C GLU A 106 7.67 -4.96 10.37
N THR A 107 7.23 -4.19 9.36
CA THR A 107 8.14 -3.74 8.30
C THR A 107 9.24 -2.83 8.83
N ASN A 108 8.95 -1.96 9.82
CA ASN A 108 9.99 -1.14 10.46
C ASN A 108 11.04 -2.01 11.16
N ARG A 109 10.62 -3.08 11.85
CA ARG A 109 11.56 -4.04 12.47
C ARG A 109 12.42 -4.76 11.43
N ILE A 110 11.86 -5.07 10.27
CA ILE A 110 12.63 -5.65 9.16
C ILE A 110 13.66 -4.63 8.65
N GLU A 111 13.28 -3.37 8.45
CA GLU A 111 14.23 -2.30 8.10
C GLU A 111 15.37 -2.18 9.13
N GLU A 112 15.04 -2.22 10.43
CA GLU A 112 15.98 -2.14 11.55
C GLU A 112 17.04 -3.25 11.51
N ARG A 113 16.67 -4.48 11.13
CA ARG A 113 17.61 -5.62 11.01
C ARG A 113 18.72 -5.37 9.99
N TYR A 114 18.46 -4.53 9.00
CA TYR A 114 19.39 -4.23 7.91
C TYR A 114 20.05 -2.86 8.04
N MET A 115 19.83 -2.15 9.14
CA MET A 115 20.49 -0.87 9.36
C MET A 115 22.01 -1.04 9.44
N ARG A 116 22.72 -0.08 8.86
CA ARG A 116 24.17 0.06 9.03
C ARG A 116 24.48 1.26 9.91
N ARG A 117 25.70 1.32 10.44
CA ARG A 117 26.21 2.50 11.14
C ARG A 117 27.31 3.15 10.32
N VAL A 118 27.15 4.45 10.07
CA VAL A 118 28.17 5.30 9.43
C VAL A 118 28.42 6.47 10.36
N GLU A 119 29.66 6.66 10.80
CA GLU A 119 30.03 7.70 11.78
C GLU A 119 29.17 7.67 13.05
N GLY A 120 28.78 6.46 13.50
CA GLY A 120 27.93 6.26 14.66
C GLY A 120 26.43 6.53 14.43
N LYS A 121 26.05 7.10 13.27
CA LYS A 121 24.64 7.33 12.90
C LYS A 121 24.03 6.08 12.27
N PRO A 122 22.81 5.69 12.66
CA PRO A 122 22.11 4.58 12.05
C PRO A 122 21.52 5.01 10.70
N LEU A 123 21.85 4.30 9.63
CA LEU A 123 21.32 4.53 8.29
C LEU A 123 20.58 3.29 7.79
N ARG A 124 19.37 3.49 7.29
CA ARG A 124 18.58 2.43 6.66
C ARG A 124 19.24 2.01 5.36
N ARG A 125 19.25 0.72 5.07
CA ARG A 125 19.67 0.19 3.75
C ARG A 125 18.49 -0.12 2.84
N ILE A 126 17.30 -0.23 3.42
CA ILE A 126 16.06 -0.51 2.72
C ILE A 126 14.93 0.27 3.38
N ASN A 127 13.97 0.73 2.58
CA ASN A 127 12.72 1.32 3.03
C ASN A 127 11.55 0.46 2.54
N LEU A 128 10.66 0.11 3.45
CA LEU A 128 9.51 -0.78 3.28
C LEU A 128 8.23 -0.02 3.66
N ASP A 129 7.44 0.32 2.65
CA ASP A 129 6.21 1.09 2.76
C ASP A 129 5.00 0.17 2.54
N PRO A 130 4.44 -0.42 3.62
CA PRO A 130 3.21 -1.17 3.50
C PRO A 130 2.02 -0.25 3.26
N GLY A 131 1.14 -0.73 2.39
CA GLY A 131 -0.16 -0.16 2.13
C GLY A 131 -1.17 -1.23 1.76
N TYR A 132 -2.39 -0.82 1.51
CA TYR A 132 -3.39 -1.72 0.94
C TYR A 132 -4.15 -1.06 -0.20
N LEU A 133 -4.69 -1.89 -1.07
CA LEU A 133 -5.63 -1.48 -2.09
C LEU A 133 -6.97 -2.17 -1.93
N ASP A 134 -8.03 -1.41 -2.18
CA ASP A 134 -9.38 -1.90 -2.33
C ASP A 134 -9.97 -1.47 -3.69
N ALA A 135 -11.27 -1.69 -3.89
CA ALA A 135 -11.93 -1.33 -5.16
C ALA A 135 -11.96 0.18 -5.47
N SER A 136 -11.69 1.03 -4.47
CA SER A 136 -11.87 2.48 -4.47
C SER A 136 -10.61 3.28 -4.19
N ARG A 137 -9.58 2.72 -3.54
CA ARG A 137 -8.44 3.52 -3.08
C ARG A 137 -7.17 2.70 -2.85
N ILE A 138 -6.05 3.43 -2.81
CA ILE A 138 -4.76 2.99 -2.29
C ILE A 138 -4.50 3.74 -0.99
N VAL A 139 -4.14 3.02 0.07
CA VAL A 139 -3.80 3.58 1.39
C VAL A 139 -2.37 3.20 1.74
N LEU A 140 -1.62 4.14 2.31
CA LEU A 140 -0.27 3.89 2.85
C LEU A 140 -0.26 4.09 4.36
N ALA A 141 0.53 3.27 5.05
CA ALA A 141 0.80 3.43 6.48
C ALA A 141 2.17 4.08 6.70
N THR A 142 2.25 4.94 7.72
CA THR A 142 3.43 5.77 7.98
C THR A 142 3.56 6.08 9.47
N THR A 143 4.79 6.33 9.92
CA THR A 143 5.09 6.83 11.26
C THR A 143 5.01 8.35 11.35
N LYS A 144 4.93 9.04 10.22
CA LYS A 144 4.99 10.51 10.13
C LYS A 144 3.57 11.07 10.16
N ASP A 145 3.22 11.84 11.18
CA ASP A 145 1.94 12.56 11.21
C ASP A 145 1.94 13.77 10.23
N PHE A 146 0.77 14.11 9.70
CA PHE A 146 0.54 15.30 8.88
C PHE A 146 -0.96 15.62 8.76
N SER A 147 -1.33 16.80 8.26
CA SER A 147 -2.71 17.32 8.27
C SER A 147 -3.78 16.40 7.64
N HIS A 148 -3.44 15.58 6.65
CA HIS A 148 -4.36 14.65 5.98
C HIS A 148 -4.22 13.19 6.46
N ARG A 149 -3.35 12.93 7.43
CA ARG A 149 -3.05 11.59 7.96
C ARG A 149 -3.91 11.32 9.17
N ILE A 150 -4.41 10.09 9.26
CA ILE A 150 -5.32 9.66 10.33
C ILE A 150 -4.56 8.66 11.20
N TYR A 151 -4.52 8.93 12.50
CA TYR A 151 -3.96 8.00 13.48
C TYR A 151 -4.74 6.67 13.47
N LEU A 152 -4.02 5.56 13.44
CA LEU A 152 -4.60 4.22 13.53
C LEU A 152 -4.33 3.60 14.91
N ALA A 153 -3.08 3.24 15.16
CA ALA A 153 -2.61 2.58 16.37
C ALA A 153 -1.07 2.58 16.42
N HIS A 154 -0.47 2.39 17.59
CA HIS A 154 0.98 2.16 17.76
C HIS A 154 1.89 3.26 17.18
N GLY A 155 1.42 4.51 17.18
CA GLY A 155 2.13 5.62 16.53
C GLY A 155 2.13 5.56 15.00
N ILE A 156 1.30 4.69 14.40
CA ILE A 156 1.14 4.57 12.95
C ILE A 156 -0.11 5.32 12.51
N TYR A 157 0.06 6.07 11.44
CA TYR A 157 -0.95 6.83 10.73
C TYR A 157 -1.18 6.22 9.36
N ALA A 158 -2.30 6.57 8.73
CA ALA A 158 -2.57 6.21 7.35
C ALA A 158 -3.06 7.40 6.52
N GLU A 159 -2.80 7.34 5.21
CA GLU A 159 -3.30 8.29 4.23
C GLU A 159 -3.86 7.58 3.01
N VAL A 160 -4.94 8.12 2.46
CA VAL A 160 -5.36 7.77 1.12
C VAL A 160 -4.41 8.42 0.13
N THR A 161 -3.66 7.60 -0.61
CA THR A 161 -2.63 8.04 -1.54
C THR A 161 -3.17 8.17 -2.96
N LEU A 162 -4.10 7.31 -3.37
CA LEU A 162 -4.78 7.38 -4.67
C LEU A 162 -6.26 7.02 -4.47
N CYS A 163 -7.16 7.66 -5.21
CA CYS A 163 -8.57 7.26 -5.29
C CYS A 163 -8.93 6.80 -6.70
N PHE A 164 -9.75 5.75 -6.82
CA PHE A 164 -10.20 5.23 -8.10
C PHE A 164 -11.53 5.90 -8.47
N VAL A 165 -11.50 6.75 -9.50
CA VAL A 165 -12.65 7.55 -9.95
C VAL A 165 -12.75 7.49 -11.47
N ARG A 166 -13.96 7.23 -11.98
CA ARG A 166 -14.26 7.18 -13.43
C ARG A 166 -13.29 6.26 -14.21
N GLY A 167 -12.98 5.10 -13.64
CA GLY A 167 -12.16 4.08 -14.32
C GLY A 167 -10.65 4.30 -14.26
N SER A 168 -10.15 5.23 -13.43
CA SER A 168 -8.71 5.49 -13.29
C SER A 168 -8.34 5.85 -11.86
N PHE A 169 -7.11 5.55 -11.44
CA PHE A 169 -6.57 6.09 -10.20
C PHE A 169 -6.23 7.57 -10.38
N ARG A 170 -6.60 8.37 -9.39
CA ARG A 170 -6.40 9.81 -9.33
C ARG A 170 -5.59 10.15 -8.08
N PRO A 171 -4.48 10.90 -8.22
CA PRO A 171 -3.74 11.41 -7.08
C PRO A 171 -4.47 12.58 -6.42
N PHE A 172 -4.11 12.81 -5.16
CA PHE A 172 -4.40 14.01 -4.39
C PHE A 172 -3.20 14.95 -4.43
N ASP A 173 -3.34 16.16 -3.88
CA ASP A 173 -2.24 17.12 -3.81
C ASP A 173 -1.06 16.64 -2.94
N HIS A 174 -1.33 15.81 -1.93
CA HIS A 174 -0.31 15.21 -1.07
C HIS A 174 0.27 13.88 -1.58
N THR A 175 -0.21 13.34 -2.71
CA THR A 175 0.30 12.07 -3.24
C THR A 175 1.78 12.19 -3.61
N TYR A 176 2.60 11.23 -3.15
CA TYR A 176 4.03 11.18 -3.47
C TYR A 176 4.30 11.15 -4.97
N PRO A 177 5.38 11.78 -5.46
CA PRO A 177 5.67 11.87 -6.89
C PRO A 177 5.76 10.51 -7.60
N ASP A 178 6.31 9.48 -6.97
CA ASP A 178 6.43 8.14 -7.53
C ASP A 178 5.06 7.48 -7.76
N TYR A 179 4.11 7.66 -6.83
CA TYR A 179 2.73 7.18 -6.97
C TYR A 179 1.92 7.92 -8.05
N ARG A 180 2.40 9.07 -8.54
CA ARG A 180 1.78 9.80 -9.67
C ARG A 180 2.27 9.32 -11.03
N SER A 181 3.36 8.55 -11.07
CA SER A 181 3.93 8.09 -12.34
C SER A 181 2.96 7.20 -13.10
N GLY A 182 2.98 7.29 -14.44
CA GLY A 182 2.14 6.45 -15.30
C GLY A 182 2.37 4.96 -15.04
N GLU A 183 3.64 4.57 -14.85
CA GLU A 183 4.03 3.19 -14.52
C GLU A 183 3.40 2.70 -13.21
N THR A 184 3.49 3.48 -12.14
CA THR A 184 2.91 3.10 -10.84
C THR A 184 1.38 3.07 -10.89
N LEU A 185 0.74 4.02 -11.58
CA LEU A 185 -0.71 4.02 -11.77
C LEU A 185 -1.18 2.79 -12.56
N GLU A 186 -0.43 2.36 -13.57
CA GLU A 186 -0.75 1.17 -14.36
C GLU A 186 -0.58 -0.11 -13.54
N ILE A 187 0.50 -0.22 -12.76
CA ILE A 187 0.71 -1.33 -11.81
C ILE A 187 -0.48 -1.47 -10.87
N PHE A 188 -0.87 -0.37 -10.19
CA PHE A 188 -2.00 -0.40 -9.27
C PHE A 188 -3.33 -0.67 -9.99
N HIS A 189 -3.53 -0.16 -11.20
CA HIS A 189 -4.73 -0.46 -11.99
C HIS A 189 -4.88 -1.97 -12.23
N ARG A 190 -3.83 -2.63 -12.74
CA ARG A 190 -3.84 -4.08 -12.99
C ARG A 190 -4.08 -4.87 -11.71
N MET A 191 -3.45 -4.49 -10.61
CA MET A 191 -3.63 -5.19 -9.33
C MET A 191 -5.03 -4.99 -8.74
N ARG A 192 -5.63 -3.80 -8.91
CA ARG A 192 -7.02 -3.54 -8.56
C ARG A 192 -7.98 -4.41 -9.37
N GLU A 193 -7.77 -4.58 -10.67
CA GLU A 193 -8.61 -5.46 -11.50
C GLU A 193 -8.54 -6.91 -11.01
N ARG A 194 -7.33 -7.39 -10.69
CA ARG A 194 -7.13 -8.72 -10.08
C ARG A 194 -7.85 -8.84 -8.73
N PHE A 195 -7.74 -7.83 -7.87
CA PHE A 195 -8.44 -7.79 -6.58
C PHE A 195 -9.96 -7.90 -6.74
N VAL A 196 -10.55 -7.04 -7.60
CA VAL A 196 -12.01 -7.03 -7.84
C VAL A 196 -12.50 -8.35 -8.43
N GLN A 197 -11.74 -8.95 -9.35
CA GLN A 197 -12.10 -10.27 -9.90
C GLN A 197 -12.09 -11.36 -8.82
N ARG A 198 -11.10 -11.35 -7.93
CA ARG A 198 -11.00 -12.32 -6.82
C ARG A 198 -12.16 -12.16 -5.83
N TYR A 199 -12.51 -10.92 -5.53
CA TYR A 199 -13.62 -10.57 -4.64
C TYR A 199 -14.96 -11.13 -5.18
N LYS A 200 -15.22 -10.94 -6.48
CA LYS A 200 -16.43 -11.47 -7.16
C LYS A 200 -16.49 -13.00 -7.19
N LYS A 201 -15.36 -13.68 -7.42
CA LYS A 201 -15.31 -15.15 -7.51
C LYS A 201 -15.53 -15.82 -6.16
N ASN A 202 -15.04 -15.20 -5.08
CA ASN A 202 -15.05 -15.80 -3.74
C ASN A 202 -16.27 -15.40 -2.89
N GLY A 203 -17.16 -14.55 -3.41
CA GLY A 203 -18.40 -14.15 -2.71
C GLY A 203 -18.16 -13.47 -1.36
N ILE A 204 -17.03 -12.76 -1.21
CA ILE A 204 -16.74 -11.89 -0.05
C ILE A 204 -17.45 -10.55 -0.24
#